data_AF-A0A9W8AB73-F1
#
_entry.id   AF-A0A9W8AB73-F1
#
_cell.length_a   1.000
_cell.length_b   1.000
_cell.length_c   1.000
_cell.angle_alpha   90.00
_cell.angle_beta   90.00
_cell.angle_gamma   90.00
#
_symmetry.space_group_name_H-M   'P 1'
#
loop_
_entity.id
_entity.type
_entity.pdbx_description
1 polymer ?
#
loop_
_entity_poly.entity_id
_entity_poly.type
_entity_poly.pdbx_seq_one_letter_code
_entity_poly.pdbx_strand_id
1 'polypeptide(L)'
;MWLSDVQKIGVGLTGFGVVFTFLGVILFFDAGLIAIGNIMFLAGVTLIIGIQKSVYFFTRPGKIRGSLCFFFGILLVLVKWPIIGLLVETFGFINLFG
;
A
#
# COMPACT_ATOMS: atom_id res chain seq x y z
N MET A 1 -24.54 0.80 5.94
CA MET A 1 -23.38 0.75 6.85
C MET A 1 -22.71 2.12 6.82
N TRP A 2 -22.83 2.90 7.89
CA TRP A 2 -22.15 4.20 8.00
C TRP A 2 -20.72 3.91 8.44
N LEU A 3 -19.74 4.28 7.60
CA LEU A 3 -18.31 4.16 7.92
C LEU A 3 -18.00 4.98 9.17
N SER A 4 -17.18 4.44 10.08
CA SER A 4 -16.71 5.22 11.23
C SER A 4 -15.84 6.39 10.76
N ASP A 5 -15.71 7.45 11.56
CA ASP A 5 -14.90 8.62 11.19
C ASP A 5 -13.44 8.25 10.88
N VAL A 6 -12.92 7.21 11.56
CA VAL A 6 -11.60 6.64 11.29
C VAL A 6 -11.53 6.00 9.89
N GLN A 7 -12.57 5.28 9.48
CA GLN A 7 -12.61 4.68 8.15
C GLN A 7 -12.76 5.74 7.05
N LYS A 8 -13.49 6.84 7.29
CA LYS A 8 -13.56 7.97 6.36
C LYS A 8 -12.18 8.61 6.16
N ILE A 9 -11.43 8.81 7.25
CA ILE A 9 -10.04 9.26 7.19
C ILE A 9 -9.19 8.26 6.41
N GLY A 10 -9.37 6.96 6.66
CA GLY A 10 -8.68 5.90 5.93
C GLY A 10 -8.94 5.92 4.42
N VAL A 11 -10.19 6.16 3.99
CA VAL A 11 -10.54 6.33 2.56
C VAL A 11 -9.81 7.53 1.96
N GLY A 12 -9.82 8.67 2.68
CA GLY A 12 -9.07 9.85 2.25
C GLY A 12 -7.58 9.57 2.10
N LEU A 13 -6.97 8.93 3.10
CA LEU A 13 -5.55 8.62 3.13
C LEU A 13 -5.14 7.64 2.02
N THR A 14 -5.99 6.65 1.75
CA THR A 14 -5.79 5.70 0.64
C THR A 14 -5.84 6.41 -0.70
N GLY A 15 -6.81 7.30 -0.89
CA GLY A 15 -6.94 8.10 -2.11
C GLY A 15 -5.74 9.00 -2.35
N PHE A 16 -5.28 9.71 -1.31
CA PHE A 16 -4.05 10.50 -1.41
C PHE A 16 -2.82 9.63 -1.70
N GLY A 17 -2.71 8.44 -1.09
CA GLY A 17 -1.63 7.50 -1.38
C GLY A 17 -1.54 7.14 -2.86
N VAL A 18 -2.68 6.81 -3.47
CA VAL A 18 -2.77 6.53 -4.92
C VAL A 18 -2.36 7.75 -5.76
N VAL A 19 -2.80 8.94 -5.39
CA VAL A 19 -2.43 10.18 -6.08
C VAL A 19 -0.92 10.44 -6.01
N PHE A 20 -0.30 10.28 -4.84
CA PHE A 20 1.15 10.47 -4.68
C PHE A 20 1.96 9.41 -5.43
N THR A 21 1.55 8.15 -5.40
CA THR A 21 2.19 7.08 -6.19
C THR A 21 2.05 7.36 -7.69
N PHE A 22 0.87 7.78 -8.17
CA PHE A 22 0.67 8.15 -9.57
C PHE A 22 1.49 9.38 -9.98
N LEU A 23 1.55 10.40 -9.12
CA LEU A 23 2.37 11.59 -9.33
C LEU A 23 3.86 11.23 -9.40
N GLY A 24 4.33 10.34 -8.53
CA GLY A 24 5.70 9.82 -8.56
C GLY A 24 6.03 9.07 -9.85
N VAL A 25 5.07 8.33 -10.42
CA VAL A 25 5.22 7.69 -11.75
C VAL A 25 5.32 8.74 -12.87
N ILE A 26 4.47 9.78 -12.86
CA ILE A 26 4.51 10.86 -13.86
C ILE A 26 5.82 11.65 -13.78
N LEU A 27 6.34 11.90 -12.58
CA LEU A 27 7.59 12.61 -12.35
C LEU A 27 8.84 11.72 -12.56
N PHE A 28 8.82 10.86 -13.58
CA PHE A 28 9.91 9.96 -13.96
C PHE A 28 10.31 8.95 -12.87
N PHE A 29 9.31 8.31 -12.23
CA PHE A 29 9.51 7.35 -11.15
C PHE A 29 10.31 7.94 -9.98
N ASP A 30 9.88 9.10 -9.48
CA ASP A 30 10.46 9.68 -8.27
C ASP A 30 10.22 8.74 -7.08
N ALA A 31 11.30 8.14 -6.59
CA ALA A 31 11.25 7.15 -5.53
C ALA A 31 10.72 7.72 -4.20
N GLY A 32 10.91 9.03 -3.94
CA GLY A 32 10.43 9.69 -2.73
C GLY A 32 8.91 9.83 -2.72
N LEU A 33 8.34 10.31 -3.82
CA LEU A 33 6.89 10.45 -4.00
C LEU A 33 6.19 9.09 -3.98
N ILE A 34 6.75 8.09 -4.66
CA ILE A 34 6.21 6.72 -4.65
C ILE A 34 6.29 6.14 -3.23
N ALA A 35 7.38 6.33 -2.50
CA ALA A 35 7.51 5.85 -1.13
C ALA A 35 6.47 6.50 -0.19
N ILE A 36 6.27 7.82 -0.28
CA ILE A 36 5.26 8.52 0.51
C ILE A 36 3.86 8.04 0.15
N GLY A 37 3.57 7.87 -1.14
CA GLY A 37 2.30 7.35 -1.63
C GLY A 37 2.01 5.96 -1.07
N ASN A 38 2.99 5.07 -1.08
CA ASN A 38 2.87 3.72 -0.54
C ASN A 38 2.64 3.69 0.98
N ILE A 39 3.32 4.55 1.74
CA ILE A 39 3.12 4.66 3.19
C ILE A 39 1.70 5.16 3.50
N MET A 40 1.24 6.20 2.80
CA MET A 40 -0.12 6.72 2.95
C MET A 40 -1.18 5.70 2.55
N PHE A 41 -0.94 4.97 1.47
CA PHE A 41 -1.83 3.92 0.99
C PHE A 41 -1.96 2.79 2.01
N LEU A 42 -0.83 2.26 2.50
CA LEU A 42 -0.83 1.21 3.53
C LEU A 42 -1.52 1.68 4.81
N ALA A 43 -1.23 2.90 5.27
CA ALA A 43 -1.88 3.47 6.44
C ALA A 43 -3.39 3.63 6.23
N GLY A 44 -3.81 4.07 5.05
CA GLY A 44 -5.22 4.25 4.70
C GLY A 44 -5.99 2.94 4.69
N VAL A 45 -5.45 1.92 4.00
CA VAL A 45 -6.01 0.57 3.98
C VAL A 45 -6.09 -0.02 5.39
N THR A 46 -5.05 0.18 6.21
CA THR A 46 -5.02 -0.27 7.61
C THR A 46 -6.12 0.39 8.45
N LEU A 47 -6.43 1.66 8.22
CA LEU A 47 -7.50 2.38 8.91
C LEU A 47 -8.90 1.96 8.42
N ILE A 48 -9.06 1.64 7.14
CA ILE A 48 -10.33 1.15 6.59
C ILE A 48 -10.68 -0.23 7.16
N ILE A 49 -9.70 -1.13 7.21
CA ILE A 49 -9.87 -2.51 7.70
C ILE A 49 -9.84 -2.56 9.25
N GLY A 50 -9.10 -1.64 9.88
CA GLY A 50 -8.85 -1.58 11.33
C GLY A 50 -7.53 -2.28 11.70
N ILE A 51 -6.75 -1.71 12.61
CA ILE A 51 -5.39 -2.17 12.99
C ILE A 51 -5.36 -3.65 13.41
N GLN A 52 -6.26 -4.06 14.30
CA GLN A 52 -6.34 -5.43 14.81
C GLN A 52 -6.67 -6.45 13.70
N LYS A 53 -7.58 -6.08 12.79
CA LYS A 53 -7.99 -6.91 11.66
C LYS A 53 -6.95 -6.92 10.55
N SER A 54 -6.26 -5.80 10.33
CA SER A 54 -5.20 -5.67 9.32
C SER A 54 -3.99 -6.52 9.67
N VAL A 55 -3.55 -6.50 10.93
CA VAL A 55 -2.48 -7.39 11.41
C VAL A 55 -2.92 -8.84 11.25
N TYR A 56 -4.15 -9.20 11.63
CA TYR A 56 -4.63 -10.58 11.47
C TYR A 56 -4.80 -10.99 9.98
N PHE A 57 -5.12 -10.05 9.09
CA PHE A 57 -5.29 -10.26 7.65
C PHE A 57 -3.93 -10.41 6.94
N PHE A 58 -2.94 -9.58 7.29
CA PHE A 58 -1.57 -9.65 6.78
C PHE A 58 -0.79 -10.86 7.33
N THR A 59 -1.12 -11.34 8.53
CA THR A 59 -0.43 -12.47 9.19
C THR A 59 -1.13 -13.81 8.96
N ARG A 60 -2.18 -13.88 8.13
CA ARG A 60 -2.90 -15.13 7.87
C ARG A 60 -2.09 -16.03 6.93
N PRO A 61 -1.82 -17.30 7.29
CA PRO A 61 -0.85 -18.15 6.56
C PRO A 61 -1.16 -18.39 5.07
N GLY A 62 -2.44 -18.30 4.67
CA GLY A 62 -2.84 -18.38 3.26
C GLY A 62 -2.57 -17.11 2.43
N LYS A 63 -2.34 -15.96 3.05
CA LYS A 63 -2.17 -14.64 2.39
C LYS A 63 -0.79 -14.01 2.64
N ILE A 64 0.05 -14.62 3.50
CA ILE A 64 1.42 -14.16 3.84
C ILE A 64 2.31 -13.94 2.60
N ARG A 65 2.17 -14.77 1.56
CA ARG A 65 2.97 -14.61 0.33
C ARG A 65 2.68 -13.28 -0.38
N GLY A 66 1.42 -12.84 -0.40
CA GLY A 66 1.02 -11.54 -0.93
C GLY A 66 1.55 -10.40 -0.07
N SER A 67 1.40 -10.48 1.27
CA SER A 67 1.91 -9.48 2.21
C SER A 67 3.42 -9.31 2.18
N LEU A 68 4.18 -10.41 2.11
CA LEU A 68 5.62 -10.36 1.96
C LEU A 68 6.02 -9.71 0.64
N CYS A 69 5.37 -10.07 -0.46
CA CYS A 69 5.65 -9.48 -1.78
C CYS A 69 5.34 -7.97 -1.79
N PHE A 70 4.23 -7.55 -1.15
CA PHE A 70 3.85 -6.15 -1.01
C PHE A 70 4.88 -5.35 -0.19
N PHE A 71 5.27 -5.84 0.98
CA PHE A 71 6.31 -5.21 1.81
C PHE A 71 7.68 -5.20 1.11
N PHE A 72 8.00 -6.24 0.36
CA PHE A 72 9.23 -6.31 -0.42
C PHE A 72 9.22 -5.30 -1.57
N GLY A 73 8.08 -5.09 -2.23
CA GLY A 73 7.87 -4.03 -3.21
C GLY A 73 8.12 -2.63 -2.61
N ILE A 74 7.56 -2.34 -1.43
CA ILE A 74 7.79 -1.08 -0.71
C ILE A 74 9.28 -0.90 -0.37
N LEU A 75 9.96 -1.96 0.12
CA LEU A 75 11.40 -1.92 0.39
C LEU A 75 12.21 -1.62 -0.87
N LEU A 76 11.85 -2.21 -2.01
CA LEU A 76 12.52 -1.94 -3.29
C LEU A 76 12.35 -0.49 -3.75
N VAL A 77 11.16 0.11 -3.54
CA VAL A 77 10.94 1.54 -3.79
C VAL A 77 11.85 2.39 -2.90
N LEU A 78 11.99 2.04 -1.62
CA LEU A 78 12.88 2.74 -0.67
C LEU A 78 14.37 2.64 -1.05
N VAL A 79 14.79 1.53 -1.66
CA VAL A 79 16.18 1.30 -2.14
C VAL A 79 16.46 2.01 -3.48
N LYS A 80 15.60 2.94 -3.91
CA LYS A 80 15.69 3.68 -5.20
C LYS A 80 15.55 2.78 -6.43
N TRP A 81 14.84 1.66 -6.31
CA TRP A 81 14.43 0.82 -7.43
C TRP A 81 12.91 0.89 -7.64
N PRO A 82 12.36 2.10 -7.92
CA PRO A 82 10.91 2.35 -7.91
C PRO A 82 10.16 1.56 -8.98
N ILE A 83 10.75 1.36 -10.16
CA ILE A 83 10.11 0.63 -11.27
C ILE A 83 9.86 -0.83 -10.88
N ILE A 84 10.90 -1.51 -10.38
CA ILE A 84 10.81 -2.91 -9.97
C ILE A 84 9.96 -3.04 -8.70
N GLY A 85 10.13 -2.11 -7.76
CA GLY A 85 9.31 -2.03 -6.55
C GLY A 85 7.82 -1.94 -6.85
N LEU A 86 7.41 -1.06 -7.78
CA LEU A 86 6.01 -0.87 -8.18
C LEU A 86 5.41 -2.14 -8.82
N LEU A 87 6.17 -2.85 -9.66
CA LEU A 87 5.73 -4.09 -10.29
C LEU A 87 5.52 -5.20 -9.24
N VAL A 88 6.50 -5.39 -8.36
CA VAL A 88 6.45 -6.36 -7.27
C VAL A 88 5.31 -6.04 -6.31
N GLU A 89 5.14 -4.77 -5.97
CA GLU A 89 4.07 -4.29 -5.10
C GLU A 89 2.69 -4.57 -5.71
N THR A 90 2.48 -4.22 -6.99
CA THR A 90 1.21 -4.47 -7.68
C THR A 90 0.90 -5.96 -7.74
N PHE A 91 1.91 -6.80 -8.00
CA PHE A 91 1.76 -8.26 -7.99
C PHE A 91 1.41 -8.80 -6.60
N GLY A 92 2.07 -8.27 -5.56
CA GLY A 92 1.78 -8.58 -4.16
C GLY A 92 0.37 -8.17 -3.76
N PHE A 93 -0.08 -6.99 -4.19
CA PHE A 93 -1.42 -6.45 -3.91
C PHE A 93 -2.52 -7.28 -4.56
N ILE A 94 -2.36 -7.66 -5.84
CA ILE A 94 -3.29 -8.56 -6.54
C ILE A 94 -3.37 -9.91 -5.83
N ASN A 95 -2.25 -10.48 -5.36
CA ASN A 95 -2.26 -11.75 -4.64
C ASN A 95 -2.82 -11.64 -3.19
N LEU A 96 -2.85 -10.43 -2.63
CA LEU A 96 -3.42 -10.14 -1.31
C LEU A 96 -4.95 -9.99 -1.38
N PHE A 97 -5.45 -9.31 -2.41
CA PHE A 97 -6.87 -8.97 -2.57
C PHE A 97 -7.64 -9.85 -3.56
N GLY A 98 -6.96 -10.50 -4.51
CA GLY A 98 -7.48 -11.61 -5.31
C GLY A 98 -7.44 -12.93 -4.55
#